data_AF-A0A0H1B9P0-F1
#
_entry.id   AF-A0A0H1B9P0-F1
#
_cell.length_a   1.000
_cell.length_b   1.000
_cell.length_c   1.000
_cell.angle_alpha   90.00
_cell.angle_beta   90.00
_cell.angle_gamma   90.00
#
_symmetry.space_group_name_H-M   'P 1'
#
loop_
_entity.id
_entity.type
_entity.pdbx_description
1 polymer ?
#
loop_
_entity_poly.entity_id
_entity_poly.type
_entity_poly.pdbx_seq_one_letter_code
_entity_poly.pdbx_strand_id
1 'polypeptide(L)'
;MEKAGFVDVTETKLKMPLGPWPKDKALKEVGKFYYLECLQGLDGWALALLTRVMGWDVAEVQVLLAKLREAMADRAIHAYVPLSIVYGRKPTS
;
A
#
# COMPACT_ATOMS: atom_id res chain seq x y z
N MET A 1 0.25 19.13 -9.23
CA MET A 1 0.85 18.97 -10.57
C MET A 1 0.61 20.21 -11.41
N GLU A 2 -0.64 20.54 -11.72
CA GLU A 2 -0.99 21.74 -12.51
C GLU A 2 -0.54 23.05 -11.85
N LYS A 3 -0.84 23.23 -10.54
CA LYS A 3 -0.37 24.41 -9.78
C LYS A 3 1.17 24.54 -9.73
N ALA A 4 1.89 23.44 -9.97
CA ALA A 4 3.35 23.42 -10.03
C ALA A 4 3.89 23.65 -11.46
N GLY A 5 3.04 23.98 -12.43
CA GLY A 5 3.41 24.33 -13.80
C GLY A 5 3.60 23.14 -14.75
N PHE A 6 3.23 21.92 -14.35
CA PHE A 6 3.27 20.77 -15.25
C PHE A 6 2.11 20.82 -16.25
N VAL A 7 2.39 20.43 -17.49
CA VAL A 7 1.42 20.29 -18.59
C VAL A 7 1.12 18.82 -18.85
N ASP A 8 0.06 18.53 -19.60
CA ASP A 8 -0.36 17.17 -19.96
C ASP A 8 -0.53 16.24 -18.73
N VAL A 9 -1.10 16.76 -17.64
CA VAL A 9 -1.27 16.02 -16.39
C VAL A 9 -2.31 14.93 -16.58
N THR A 10 -1.94 13.69 -16.29
CA THR A 10 -2.81 12.51 -16.34
C THR A 10 -2.85 11.83 -14.98
N GLU A 11 -4.05 11.42 -14.56
CA GLU A 11 -4.26 10.58 -13.38
C GLU A 11 -4.84 9.23 -13.80
N THR A 12 -4.17 8.16 -13.41
CA THR A 12 -4.67 6.78 -13.54
C THR A 12 -4.93 6.21 -12.16
N LYS A 13 -6.18 5.80 -11.90
CA LYS A 13 -6.56 5.14 -10.65
C LYS A 13 -6.62 3.63 -10.87
N LEU A 14 -5.95 2.88 -10.00
CA LEU A 14 -5.96 1.42 -10.03
C LEU A 14 -6.16 0.85 -8.63
N LYS A 15 -6.66 -0.38 -8.58
CA LYS A 15 -6.76 -1.17 -7.34
C LYS A 15 -5.48 -1.97 -7.19
N MET A 16 -4.58 -1.55 -6.30
CA MET A 16 -3.34 -2.27 -6.04
C MET A 16 -3.64 -3.45 -5.11
N PRO A 17 -3.55 -4.69 -5.60
CA PRO A 17 -3.95 -5.86 -4.83
C PRO A 17 -2.92 -6.15 -3.73
N LEU A 18 -3.39 -6.56 -2.55
CA LEU A 18 -2.57 -7.16 -1.51
C LEU A 18 -2.71 -8.68 -1.61
N GLY A 19 -1.71 -9.34 -2.19
CA GLY A 19 -1.69 -10.79 -2.41
C GLY A 19 -2.10 -11.25 -3.81
N PRO A 20 -1.93 -12.56 -4.11
CA PRO A 20 -2.02 -13.12 -5.46
C PRO A 20 -3.45 -13.51 -5.90
N TRP A 21 -4.47 -12.79 -5.45
CA TRP A 21 -5.88 -13.08 -5.78
C TRP A 21 -6.38 -12.61 -7.17
N PRO A 22 -5.81 -11.56 -7.83
CA PRO A 22 -6.30 -11.15 -9.14
C PRO A 22 -6.16 -12.25 -10.20
N LYS A 23 -7.09 -12.28 -11.17
CA LYS A 23 -6.98 -13.18 -12.33
C LYS A 23 -5.91 -12.72 -13.32
N ASP A 24 -5.77 -11.41 -13.48
CA ASP A 24 -4.76 -10.79 -14.33
C ASP A 24 -3.34 -11.17 -13.86
N LYS A 25 -2.48 -11.59 -14.79
CA LYS A 25 -1.14 -12.10 -14.46
C LYS A 25 -0.22 -11.02 -13.91
N ALA A 26 -0.29 -9.80 -14.47
CA ALA A 26 0.56 -8.69 -14.03
C ALA A 26 0.13 -8.19 -12.65
N LEU A 27 -1.16 -7.99 -12.42
CA LEU A 27 -1.68 -7.59 -11.11
C LEU A 27 -1.44 -8.65 -10.04
N LYS A 28 -1.50 -9.94 -10.40
CA LYS A 28 -1.15 -11.03 -9.49
C LYS A 28 0.31 -10.96 -9.06
N GLU A 29 1.22 -10.65 -9.98
CA GLU A 29 2.64 -10.49 -9.67
C GLU A 29 2.89 -9.26 -8.79
N VAL A 30 2.31 -8.11 -9.15
CA VAL A 30 2.32 -6.89 -8.31
C VAL A 30 1.83 -7.20 -6.90
N GLY A 31 0.71 -7.92 -6.77
CA GLY A 31 0.15 -8.26 -5.47
C GLY A 31 1.03 -9.17 -4.62
N LYS A 32 1.81 -10.06 -5.24
CA LYS A 32 2.81 -10.88 -4.50
C LYS A 32 3.93 -10.01 -3.94
N PHE A 33 4.45 -9.09 -4.74
CA PHE A 33 5.52 -8.19 -4.28
C PHE A 33 5.01 -7.24 -3.20
N TYR A 34 3.82 -6.68 -3.37
CA TYR A 34 3.22 -5.81 -2.36
C TYR A 34 2.94 -6.56 -1.05
N TYR A 35 2.49 -7.81 -1.14
CA TYR A 35 2.34 -8.67 0.04
C TYR A 35 3.67 -8.90 0.78
N LEU A 36 4.75 -9.19 0.05
CA LEU A 36 6.08 -9.38 0.63
C LEU A 36 6.61 -8.09 1.28
N GLU A 37 6.45 -6.96 0.60
CA GLU A 37 6.83 -5.63 1.12
C GLU A 37 6.09 -5.34 2.43
N CYS A 38 4.77 -5.56 2.47
CA CYS A 38 3.99 -5.42 3.70
C CYS A 38 4.53 -6.33 4.81
N LEU A 39 4.76 -7.62 4.56
CA LEU A 39 5.28 -8.52 5.59
C LEU A 39 6.64 -8.09 6.17
N GLN A 40 7.49 -7.46 5.35
CA GLN A 40 8.82 -7.00 5.77
C GLN A 40 8.79 -5.63 6.46
N GLY A 41 7.93 -4.72 6.01
CA GLY A 41 7.89 -3.33 6.47
C GLY A 41 6.90 -3.02 7.60
N LEU A 42 5.87 -3.84 7.76
CA LEU A 42 4.72 -3.56 8.62
C LEU A 42 5.10 -3.28 10.08
N ASP A 43 6.04 -4.04 10.64
CA ASP A 43 6.47 -3.85 12.04
C ASP A 43 7.09 -2.47 12.25
N GLY A 44 7.95 -2.03 11.34
CA GLY A 44 8.65 -0.75 11.45
C GLY A 44 7.69 0.43 11.40
N TRP A 45 6.79 0.46 10.41
CA TRP A 45 5.84 1.56 10.24
C TRP A 45 4.79 1.59 11.35
N ALA A 46 4.22 0.44 11.69
CA ALA A 46 3.17 0.37 12.71
C ALA A 46 3.73 0.72 14.10
N LEU A 47 4.88 0.17 14.49
CA LEU A 47 5.49 0.52 15.78
C LEU A 47 5.85 2.00 15.82
N ALA A 48 6.48 2.55 14.78
CA ALA A 48 6.88 3.95 14.79
C ALA A 48 5.67 4.90 14.89
N LEU A 49 4.63 4.67 14.08
CA LEU A 49 3.44 5.52 14.07
C LEU A 49 2.60 5.35 15.35
N LEU A 50 2.23 4.11 15.69
CA LEU A 50 1.26 3.85 16.75
C LEU A 50 1.84 4.15 18.14
N THR A 51 3.13 3.90 18.38
CA THR A 51 3.73 4.17 19.69
C THR A 51 4.14 5.64 19.82
N ARG A 52 4.94 6.18 18.88
CA ARG A 52 5.55 7.52 19.01
C ARG A 52 4.55 8.65 18.78
N VAL A 53 3.56 8.44 17.92
CA VAL A 53 2.58 9.48 17.55
C VAL A 53 1.24 9.23 18.24
N MET A 54 0.76 7.98 18.27
CA MET A 54 -0.57 7.67 18.80
C MET A 54 -0.56 7.18 20.25
N GLY A 55 0.61 6.98 20.86
CA GLY A 55 0.76 6.66 22.29
C GLY A 55 0.34 5.24 22.69
N TRP A 56 0.23 4.30 21.74
CA TRP A 56 -0.12 2.91 22.03
C TRP A 56 1.01 2.18 22.74
N ASP A 57 0.66 1.19 23.56
CA ASP A 57 1.64 0.28 24.12
C ASP A 57 2.20 -0.67 23.04
N VAL A 58 3.47 -1.03 23.16
CA VAL A 58 4.13 -1.93 22.20
C VAL A 58 3.41 -3.28 22.13
N ALA A 59 2.93 -3.82 23.26
CA ALA A 59 2.23 -5.09 23.29
C ALA A 59 0.89 -5.02 22.53
N GLU A 60 0.16 -3.91 22.64
CA GLU A 60 -1.09 -3.69 21.88
C GLU A 60 -0.82 -3.66 20.38
N VAL A 61 0.26 -2.99 19.96
CA VAL A 61 0.67 -2.95 18.56
C VAL A 61 1.06 -4.34 18.06
N GLN A 62 1.79 -5.13 18.84
CA GLN A 62 2.15 -6.50 18.47
C GLN A 62 0.91 -7.41 18.31
N VAL A 63 -0.10 -7.26 19.17
CA VAL A 63 -1.37 -7.99 19.03
C VAL A 63 -2.11 -7.59 17.75
N LEU A 64 -2.15 -6.30 17.41
CA LEU A 64 -2.73 -5.82 16.15
C LEU A 64 -2.00 -6.42 14.95
N LEU A 65 -0.67 -6.40 14.99
CA LEU A 65 0.20 -6.90 13.93
C LEU A 65 0.07 -8.41 13.74
N ALA A 66 -0.17 -9.18 14.80
CA ALA A 66 -0.48 -10.61 14.70
C ALA A 66 -1.80 -10.85 13.93
N LYS A 67 -2.87 -10.16 14.31
CA LYS A 67 -4.17 -10.24 13.63
C LYS A 67 -4.10 -9.79 12.16
N LEU A 68 -3.28 -8.77 11.88
CA LEU A 68 -3.09 -8.30 10.51
C LEU A 68 -2.40 -9.36 9.63
N ARG A 69 -1.41 -10.08 10.15
CA ARG A 69 -0.78 -11.20 9.42
C ARG A 69 -1.75 -12.34 9.16
N GLU A 70 -2.62 -12.67 10.11
CA GLU A 70 -3.68 -13.66 9.92
C GLU A 70 -4.64 -13.24 8.80
N ALA A 71 -5.12 -12.00 8.82
CA ALA A 71 -6.00 -11.46 7.79
C ALA A 71 -5.32 -11.40 6.41
N MET A 72 -4.02 -11.08 6.37
CA MET A 72 -3.23 -11.09 5.13
C MET A 72 -3.10 -12.49 4.54
N ALA A 73 -2.99 -13.53 5.38
CA ALA A 73 -2.88 -14.92 4.95
C ALA A 73 -4.22 -15.52 4.49
N ASP A 74 -5.35 -14.92 4.88
CA ASP A 74 -6.68 -15.39 4.50
C ASP A 74 -6.96 -15.15 3.01
N ARG A 75 -7.08 -16.26 2.27
CA ARG A 75 -7.34 -16.25 0.82
C ARG A 75 -8.77 -15.84 0.46
N ALA A 76 -9.69 -15.78 1.42
CA ALA A 76 -11.03 -15.27 1.20
C ALA A 76 -11.07 -13.73 1.16
N ILE A 77 -10.03 -13.07 1.69
CA ILE A 77 -9.93 -11.61 1.73
C ILE A 77 -9.23 -11.09 0.47
N HIS A 78 -9.97 -10.35 -0.36
CA HIS A 78 -9.44 -9.67 -1.55
C HIS A 78 -9.06 -8.21 -1.25
N ALA A 79 -8.12 -8.03 -0.31
CA ALA A 79 -7.65 -6.71 0.08
C ALA A 79 -6.95 -5.98 -1.08
N TYR A 80 -7.18 -4.67 -1.17
CA TYR A 80 -6.50 -3.78 -2.11
C TYR A 80 -6.40 -2.36 -1.56
N VAL A 81 -5.43 -1.61 -2.07
CA VAL A 81 -5.27 -0.17 -1.81
C VAL A 81 -5.61 0.60 -3.09
N PRO A 82 -6.45 1.66 -3.02
CA PRO A 82 -6.62 2.59 -4.14
C PRO A 82 -5.31 3.32 -4.42
N LEU A 83 -4.68 3.06 -5.57
CA LEU A 83 -3.46 3.74 -6.00
C LEU A 83 -3.81 4.75 -7.10
N SER A 84 -3.43 6.00 -6.89
CA SER A 84 -3.52 7.06 -7.90
C SER A 84 -2.13 7.34 -8.43
N ILE A 85 -1.89 6.99 -9.69
CA ILE A 85 -0.66 7.31 -10.41
C ILE A 85 -0.90 8.62 -11.15
N VAL A 86 -0.19 9.67 -10.75
CA VAL A 86 -0.29 10.99 -11.38
C VAL A 86 1.06 11.34 -12.00
N TYR A 87 1.06 11.60 -13.29
CA TYR A 87 2.25 12.05 -14.01
C TYR A 87 1.91 13.22 -14.94
N GLY A 88 2.92 13.99 -15.30
CA GLY A 88 2.78 15.20 -16.09
C GLY A 88 4.14 15.61 -16.64
N ARG A 89 4.13 16.40 -17.70
CA ARG A 89 5.34 16.80 -18.42
C ARG A 89 5.75 18.21 -18.01
N LYS A 90 7.05 18.45 -17.87
CA LYS A 90 7.58 19.81 -17.71
C LYS A 90 7.39 20.59 -19.02
N PRO A 91 6.92 21.85 -19.01
CA PRO A 91 6.84 22.69 -20.19
C PRO A 91 8.21 22.80 -20.88
N THR A 92 8.22 22.78 -22.20
CA THR A 92 9.46 22.85 -23.00
C THR A 92 9.94 24.29 -23.20
N SER A 93 9.17 25.29 -22.77
CA SER A 93 9.51 26.73 -22.76
C SER A 93 8.65 27.43 -21.72
#